data_AF-A0A6J4TZ51-F1
#
_entry.id   AF-A0A6J4TZ51-F1
#
_cell.length_a   1.000
_cell.length_b   1.000
_cell.length_c   1.000
_cell.angle_alpha   90.00
_cell.angle_beta   90.00
_cell.angle_gamma   90.00
#
_symmetry.space_group_name_H-M   'P 1'
#
loop_
_entity.id
_entity.type
_entity.pdbx_description
1 polymer ?
#
loop_
_entity_poly.entity_id
_entity_poly.type
_entity_poly.pdbx_seq_one_letter_code
_entity_poly.pdbx_strand_id
1 'polypeptide(L)' 'MQRGGATYADAITFGAENIEPALATEFSKVKGKKVIPFKGWDSDLTEYLELYNDLAAK' A
#
# COMPACT_ATOMS: atom_id res chain seq x y z
N MET A 1 -1.51 12.00 15.14
CA MET A 1 -1.41 10.90 14.16
C MET A 1 0.03 10.82 13.68
N GLN A 2 0.70 9.67 13.85
CA GLN A 2 2.10 9.49 13.47
C GLN A 2 2.22 9.45 11.94
N ARG A 3 2.28 10.62 11.29
CA ARG A 3 2.36 10.76 9.83
C ARG A 3 3.70 10.31 9.22
N GLY A 4 4.70 9.99 10.05
CA GLY A 4 6.03 9.61 9.59
C GLY A 4 6.06 8.34 8.74
N GLY A 5 5.28 7.32 9.10
CA GLY A 5 5.32 6.02 8.41
C GLY A 5 5.06 6.13 6.90
N ALA A 6 3.94 6.75 6.50
CA ALA A 6 3.60 6.89 5.09
C ALA A 6 4.41 7.97 4.35
N THR A 7 4.87 9.01 5.04
CA THR A 7 5.72 10.03 4.41
C THR A 7 7.08 9.48 3.98
N TYR A 8 7.67 8.59 4.78
CA TYR A 8 8.99 8.03 4.52
C TYR A 8 8.99 6.64 3.88
N ALA A 9 7.85 5.93 3.84
CA ALA A 9 7.75 4.63 3.18
C ALA A 9 7.93 4.74 1.66
N ASP A 10 8.46 3.70 1.01
CA ASP A 10 8.50 3.62 -0.46
C ASP A 10 7.15 3.19 -1.07
N ALA A 11 6.37 2.39 -0.34
CA ALA A 11 5.06 1.92 -0.74
C ALA A 11 4.11 1.72 0.46
N ILE A 12 2.81 1.65 0.18
CA ILE A 12 1.74 1.47 1.17
C ILE A 12 0.88 0.30 0.71
N THR A 13 0.62 -0.67 1.59
CA THR A 13 -0.26 -1.80 1.30
C THR A 13 -1.34 -1.94 2.36
N PHE A 14 -2.51 -2.45 1.97
CA PHE A 14 -3.59 -2.80 2.88
C PHE A 14 -3.75 -4.33 2.91
N GLY A 15 -3.72 -4.91 4.10
CA GLY A 15 -3.82 -6.36 4.32
C GLY A 15 -5.12 -6.80 4.98
N ALA A 16 -6.18 -6.00 4.90
CA ALA A 16 -7.45 -6.27 5.56
C ALA A 16 -8.62 -5.89 4.65
N GLU A 17 -9.69 -6.68 4.75
CA GLU A 17 -10.92 -6.52 3.96
C GLU A 17 -11.74 -5.31 4.40
N ASN A 18 -11.90 -5.15 5.72
CA ASN A 18 -12.73 -4.09 6.30
C ASN A 18 -11.84 -3.02 6.94
N ILE A 19 -11.25 -2.17 6.10
CA ILE A 19 -10.52 -0.99 6.56
C ILE A 19 -11.45 0.22 6.71
N GLU A 20 -11.13 1.12 7.63
CA GLU A 20 -11.88 2.37 7.78
C GLU A 20 -11.73 3.22 6.50
N PRO A 21 -12.83 3.68 5.87
CA PRO A 21 -12.76 4.43 4.60
C PRO A 21 -11.94 5.72 4.68
N ALA A 22 -11.86 6.33 5.86
CA ALA A 22 -11.04 7.51 6.12
C ALA A 22 -9.54 7.22 5.89
N LEU A 23 -9.06 6.04 6.26
CA LEU A 23 -7.66 5.63 6.09
C LEU A 23 -7.32 5.44 4.60
N ALA A 24 -8.19 4.75 3.85
CA ALA A 24 -8.02 4.58 2.41
C ALA A 24 -7.99 5.94 1.69
N THR A 25 -8.87 6.85 2.09
CA THR A 25 -8.95 8.22 1.54
C THR A 25 -7.73 9.06 1.91
N GLU A 26 -7.15 8.88 3.08
CA GLU A 26 -5.95 9.60 3.48
C GLU A 26 -4.70 9.12 2.74
N PHE A 27 -4.48 7.80 2.68
CA PHE A 27 -3.26 7.26 2.06
C PHE A 27 -3.26 7.32 0.54
N SER A 28 -4.43 7.31 -0.11
CA SER A 28 -4.54 7.57 -1.56
C SER A 28 -4.09 8.98 -1.98
N LYS A 29 -4.00 9.94 -1.05
CA LYS A 29 -3.53 11.31 -1.34
C LYS A 29 -2.00 11.44 -1.29
N VAL A 30 -1.28 10.41 -0.84
CA VAL A 30 0.18 10.45 -0.74
C VAL A 30 0.78 10.30 -2.14
N LYS A 31 1.28 11.41 -2.69
CA LYS A 31 1.84 11.45 -4.05
C LYS A 31 3.19 10.75 -4.12
N GLY A 32 3.43 10.07 -5.25
CA GLY A 32 4.72 9.45 -5.56
C GLY A 32 4.99 8.13 -4.84
N LYS A 33 3.96 7.52 -4.23
CA LYS A 33 4.04 6.22 -3.57
C LYS A 33 3.11 5.22 -4.28
N LYS A 34 3.54 3.97 -4.37
CA LYS A 34 2.70 2.86 -4.86
C LYS A 34 1.78 2.45 -3.72
N VAL A 35 0.47 2.55 -3.94
CA VAL A 35 -0.57 2.18 -2.96
C VAL A 35 -1.29 0.95 -3.49
N ILE A 36 -1.15 -0.18 -2.79
CA ILE A 36 -1.77 -1.46 -3.16
C ILE A 36 -2.97 -1.71 -2.23
N PRO A 37 -4.21 -1.68 -2.76
CA PRO A 37 -5.39 -2.02 -1.97
C PRO A 37 -5.43 -3.52 -1.68
N PHE A 38 -6.14 -3.90 -0.62
CA PHE A 38 -6.46 -5.30 -0.37
C PHE A 38 -7.44 -5.79 -1.43
N LYS A 39 -7.11 -6.87 -2.14
CA LYS A 39 -7.94 -7.44 -3.22
C LYS A 39 -8.70 -8.70 -2.83
N GLY A 40 -8.63 -9.11 -1.57
CA GLY A 40 -9.24 -10.36 -1.08
C GLY A 40 -8.21 -11.46 -0.82
N TRP A 41 -8.63 -12.46 -0.04
CA TRP A 41 -7.76 -13.58 0.36
C TRP A 41 -7.42 -14.53 -0.79
N ASP A 42 -8.30 -14.63 -1.77
CA ASP A 42 -8.10 -15.44 -2.98
C ASP A 42 -7.44 -14.64 -4.12
N SER A 43 -7.05 -13.39 -3.86
CA SER A 43 -6.37 -12.58 -4.87
C SER A 43 -4.96 -13.09 -5.14
N ASP A 44 -4.58 -13.07 -6.42
CA ASP A 44 -3.24 -13.42 -6.83
C ASP A 44 -2.21 -12.39 -6.33
N LEU A 45 -1.00 -12.87 -6.03
CA LEU A 45 0.06 -12.08 -5.38
C LEU A 45 0.97 -11.33 -6.37
N THR A 46 0.71 -11.35 -7.67
CA THR A 46 1.58 -10.77 -8.70
C THR A 46 1.93 -9.31 -8.40
N GLU A 47 0.96 -8.48 -8.00
CA GLU A 47 1.21 -7.06 -7.72
C GLU A 47 2.16 -6.85 -6.53
N TYR A 48 2.13 -7.74 -5.54
CA TYR A 48 3.07 -7.72 -4.41
C TYR A 48 4.46 -8.21 -4.83
N LEU A 49 4.54 -9.21 -5.71
CA LEU A 49 5.81 -9.70 -6.26
C LEU A 49 6.48 -8.65 -7.15
N GLU A 50 5.70 -7.96 -7.99
CA GLU A 50 6.17 -6.81 -8.77
C GLU A 50 6.67 -5.69 -7.87
N LEU A 51 5.90 -5.34 -6.83
CA LEU A 51 6.35 -4.34 -5.85
C LEU A 51 7.66 -4.74 -5.18
N TYR A 52 7.81 -6.00 -4.79
CA TYR A 52 9.06 -6.49 -4.20
C TYR A 52 10.23 -6.29 -5.16
N ASN A 53 10.08 -6.67 -6.44
CA ASN A 53 11.13 -6.50 -7.43
C ASN A 53 11.46 -5.02 -7.68
N ASP A 54 10.44 -4.16 -7.77
CA ASP A 54 10.60 -2.70 -7.92
C ASP A 54 11.43 -2.09 -6.78
N LEU A 55 11.21 -2.56 -5.55
CA LEU A 55 11.90 -2.07 -4.35
C LEU A 55 13.29 -2.69 -4.17
N ALA A 56 13.46 -3.98 -4.46
CA ALA A 56 14.72 -4.69 -4.31
C ALA A 56 15.76 -4.29 -5.36
N ALA A 57 15.33 -3.78 -6.52
CA ALA A 57 16.19 -3.28 -7.58
C ALA A 57 16.71 -1.84 -7.35
N LYS A 58 16.32 -1.20 -6.24
CA LYS A 58 16.60 0.20 -5.91
C LYS A 58 17.71 0.31 -4.88
#